data_AF-A0A844G4E8-F1
#
_entry.id   AF-A0A844G4E8-F1
#
_cell.length_a   1.000
_cell.length_b   1.000
_cell.length_c   1.000
_cell.angle_alpha   90.00
_cell.angle_beta   90.00
_cell.angle_gamma   90.00
#
_symmetry.space_group_name_H-M   'P 1'
#
loop_
_entity.id
_entity.type
_entity.pdbx_description
1 polymer ?
#
loop_
_entity_poly.entity_id
_entity_poly.type
_entity_poly.pdbx_seq_one_letter_code
_entity_poly.pdbx_strand_id
1 'polypeptide(L)'
;MKQKRRARGTGRVYKENGVYLLQYTTKDHKRKAMILRDESGAKITEERRAEAAARDFLERQKQLRDIETREEYLEEKAKLKKLKARLTITLDDAFELAQQKPHSRSASEQVLRVSQRYWIDFVSFLKDNYQLKTLDEVERAHAEAYISHIRKNGRWNRTISYNKKRCPQRKKFKDYEFGGNLSATTLNRYQMTCKAVFTFLLPDLGYSLEENPFYFIKPLKLAPAEREIFSEEELELIFKNPSPLMRGLFTIGITCGLRLGDVATLRWQEIEGYSPNLCEPDFYHHEINRITRKTKTEVHIPIERELADYLREQYEVSGQGEYILPEAAKMYLEHQNVLNCRILSYLHSLGIQTQRSIPGRTRKQSVKDFHSLRHCFCYYAGMRGVPLPVVQSIVGHLTASMTRHYQSHADKKARMQGLALMRGLTTGGNDSFGTSNGIGTGNILRQRLLEYIHTASDMEILKLNVLIAQIADSAKTPQLQEPKLLETVVNE
;
A
#
# COMPACT_ATOMS: atom_id res chain seq x y z
N MET A 1 19.26 60.36 -20.69
CA MET A 1 19.69 59.05 -20.15
C MET A 1 21.18 59.11 -19.83
N LYS A 2 21.58 59.09 -18.56
CA LYS A 2 22.99 59.11 -18.15
C LYS A 2 23.67 57.81 -18.61
N GLN A 3 24.70 57.92 -19.47
CA GLN A 3 25.55 56.79 -19.85
C GLN A 3 26.20 56.20 -18.59
N LYS A 4 25.79 54.99 -18.20
CA LYS A 4 26.45 54.22 -17.15
C LYS A 4 27.88 53.93 -17.61
N ARG A 5 28.86 54.63 -17.04
CA ARG A 5 30.29 54.32 -17.22
C ARG A 5 30.53 52.86 -16.81
N ARG A 6 31.35 52.15 -17.60
CA ARG A 6 31.73 50.75 -17.37
C ARG A 6 32.50 50.61 -16.04
N ALA A 7 32.38 49.45 -15.40
CA ALA A 7 33.10 49.14 -14.16
C ALA A 7 34.62 49.22 -14.38
N ARG A 8 35.34 49.91 -13.48
CA ARG A 8 36.80 50.10 -13.56
C ARG A 8 37.50 48.73 -13.66
N GLY A 9 38.41 48.57 -14.63
CA GLY A 9 39.28 47.40 -14.76
C GLY A 9 38.90 46.34 -15.81
N THR A 10 37.79 46.50 -16.54
CA THR A 10 37.28 45.48 -17.49
C THR A 10 37.76 45.64 -18.93
N GLY A 11 38.27 46.82 -19.30
CA GLY A 11 38.79 47.13 -20.64
C GLY A 11 38.63 48.61 -20.97
N ARG A 12 39.48 49.15 -21.84
CA ARG A 12 39.47 50.56 -22.25
C ARG A 12 39.16 50.66 -23.74
N VAL A 13 38.16 51.45 -24.10
CA VAL A 13 37.95 51.86 -25.49
C VAL A 13 38.72 53.15 -25.74
N TYR A 14 39.46 53.19 -26.84
CA TYR A 14 40.22 54.38 -27.24
C TYR A 14 40.21 54.49 -28.77
N LYS A 15 40.44 55.71 -29.27
CA LYS A 15 40.41 56.02 -30.70
C LYS A 15 41.84 56.14 -31.22
N GLU A 16 42.14 55.46 -32.31
CA GLU A 16 43.45 55.50 -32.98
C GLU A 16 43.21 55.50 -34.49
N ASN A 17 43.82 56.43 -35.24
CA ASN A 17 43.68 56.55 -36.70
C ASN A 17 42.23 56.55 -37.23
N GLY A 18 41.33 57.25 -36.52
CA GLY A 18 39.92 57.39 -36.93
C GLY A 18 39.01 56.21 -36.57
N VAL A 19 39.54 55.14 -35.96
CA VAL A 19 38.81 53.91 -35.63
C VAL A 19 38.84 53.67 -34.12
N TYR A 20 37.77 53.09 -33.55
CA TYR A 20 37.75 52.72 -32.13
C TYR A 20 38.29 51.31 -31.90
N LEU A 21 39.21 51.18 -30.93
CA LEU A 21 39.76 49.92 -30.47
C LEU A 21 39.33 49.63 -29.03
N LEU A 22 39.21 48.35 -28.70
CA LEU A 22 39.03 47.85 -27.35
C LEU A 22 40.32 47.20 -26.86
N GLN A 23 40.91 47.76 -25.82
CA GLN A 23 41.97 47.13 -25.03
C GLN A 23 41.35 46.30 -23.91
N TYR A 24 41.69 45.02 -23.83
CA TYR A 24 41.22 44.11 -22.79
C TYR A 24 42.33 43.13 -22.39
N THR A 25 42.17 42.51 -21.22
CA THR A 25 43.13 41.54 -20.68
C THR A 25 42.61 40.12 -20.96
N THR A 26 43.44 39.26 -21.55
CA THR A 26 43.11 37.86 -21.83
C THR A 26 43.35 36.97 -20.60
N LYS A 27 42.94 35.68 -20.69
CA LYS A 27 43.12 34.65 -19.64
C LYS A 27 44.55 34.61 -19.07
N ASP A 28 45.56 34.70 -19.94
CA ASP A 28 46.99 34.67 -19.56
C ASP A 28 47.53 35.99 -18.95
N HIS A 29 46.65 36.87 -18.45
CA HIS A 29 47.00 38.22 -17.98
C HIS A 29 47.71 39.12 -19.01
N LYS A 30 47.65 38.78 -20.31
CA LYS A 30 48.22 39.58 -21.40
C LYS A 30 47.22 40.64 -21.87
N ARG A 31 47.70 41.87 -22.11
CA ARG A 31 46.88 42.94 -22.69
C ARG A 31 46.83 42.78 -24.21
N LYS A 32 45.63 42.72 -24.78
CA LYS A 32 45.40 42.75 -26.23
C LYS A 32 44.51 43.92 -26.60
N ALA A 33 44.68 44.43 -27.82
CA ALA A 33 43.80 45.43 -28.42
C ALA A 33 43.15 44.84 -29.66
N MET A 34 41.86 45.07 -29.84
CA MET A 34 41.12 44.68 -31.04
C MET A 34 40.34 45.86 -31.61
N ILE A 35 40.23 45.92 -32.93
CA ILE A 35 39.39 46.91 -33.61
C ILE A 35 37.92 46.54 -33.41
N LEU A 36 37.11 47.50 -32.98
CA LEU A 36 35.67 47.32 -32.82
C LEU A 36 34.98 47.44 -34.19
N ARG A 37 34.22 46.40 -34.53
CA ARG A 37 33.47 46.29 -35.79
C ARG A 37 31.98 46.18 -35.49
N ASP A 38 31.16 46.66 -36.41
CA ASP A 38 29.70 46.53 -36.34
C ASP A 38 29.23 45.13 -36.78
N GLU A 39 27.92 44.90 -36.75
CA GLU A 39 27.28 43.63 -37.14
C GLU A 39 27.55 43.24 -38.61
N SER A 40 27.92 44.21 -39.46
CA SER A 40 28.27 44.01 -40.87
C SER A 40 29.78 43.82 -41.10
N GLY A 41 30.60 43.88 -40.03
CA GLY A 41 32.06 43.77 -40.09
C GLY A 41 32.79 45.07 -40.44
N ALA A 42 32.07 46.19 -40.58
CA ALA A 42 32.66 47.50 -40.87
C ALA A 42 33.24 48.14 -39.60
N LYS A 43 34.24 49.01 -39.78
CA LYS A 43 34.98 49.64 -38.67
C LYS A 43 34.08 50.70 -37.99
N ILE A 44 33.96 50.63 -36.67
CA ILE A 44 33.14 51.60 -35.93
C ILE A 44 33.90 52.92 -35.76
N THR A 45 33.31 54.01 -36.24
CA THR A 45 33.82 55.40 -36.15
C THR A 45 33.02 56.26 -35.18
N GLU A 46 31.92 55.75 -34.61
CA GLU A 46 31.05 56.43 -33.64
C GLU A 46 31.28 55.89 -32.21
N GLU A 47 31.56 56.78 -31.26
CA GLU A 47 31.89 56.42 -29.87
C GLU A 47 30.79 55.59 -29.20
N ARG A 48 29.52 55.98 -29.38
CA ARG A 48 28.38 55.33 -28.75
C ARG A 48 28.21 53.88 -29.20
N ARG A 49 28.43 53.60 -30.49
CA ARG A 49 28.39 52.23 -31.05
C ARG A 49 29.60 51.42 -30.61
N ALA A 50 30.77 52.05 -30.53
CA ALA A 50 31.99 51.40 -30.04
C ALA A 50 31.85 50.99 -28.58
N GLU A 51 31.24 51.82 -27.74
CA GLU A 51 30.96 51.49 -26.35
C GLU A 51 29.99 50.31 -26.20
N ALA A 52 28.95 50.24 -27.04
CA ALA A 52 27.99 49.14 -27.04
C ALA A 52 28.65 47.82 -27.45
N ALA A 53 29.31 47.78 -28.61
CA ALA A 53 30.01 46.59 -29.10
C ALA A 53 31.08 46.08 -28.13
N ALA A 54 31.79 46.99 -27.47
CA ALA A 54 32.77 46.62 -26.45
C ALA A 54 32.15 46.06 -25.16
N ARG A 55 30.95 46.51 -24.76
CA ARG A 55 30.24 45.91 -23.61
C ARG A 55 29.82 44.48 -23.94
N ASP A 56 29.20 44.27 -25.10
CA ASP A 56 28.71 42.95 -25.50
C ASP A 56 29.85 41.94 -25.62
N PHE A 57 31.00 42.35 -26.19
CA PHE A 57 32.19 41.51 -26.26
C PHE A 57 32.72 41.13 -24.87
N LEU A 58 32.86 42.09 -23.96
CA LEU A 58 33.37 41.84 -22.61
C LEU A 58 32.40 40.99 -21.78
N GLU A 59 31.09 41.16 -21.98
CA GLU A 59 30.05 40.37 -21.31
C GLU A 59 30.08 38.91 -21.77
N ARG A 60 30.21 38.65 -23.09
CA ARG A 60 30.43 37.30 -23.62
C ARG A 60 31.72 36.67 -23.07
N GLN A 61 32.81 37.42 -23.00
CA GLN A 61 34.08 36.96 -22.41
C GLN A 61 33.98 36.69 -20.90
N LYS A 62 33.14 37.43 -20.18
CA LYS A 62 32.85 37.16 -18.77
C LYS A 62 32.04 35.87 -18.62
N GLN A 63 30.98 35.69 -19.41
CA GLN A 63 30.16 34.47 -19.41
C GLN A 63 30.98 33.22 -19.73
N LEU A 64 31.87 33.29 -20.73
CA LEU A 64 32.79 32.19 -21.06
C LEU A 64 33.72 31.83 -19.89
N ARG A 65 34.30 32.83 -19.22
CA ARG A 65 35.14 32.59 -18.03
C ARG A 65 34.35 32.02 -16.85
N ASP A 66 33.11 32.48 -16.65
CA ASP A 66 32.24 31.98 -15.59
C ASP A 66 31.83 30.51 -15.85
N ILE A 67 31.71 30.10 -17.13
CA ILE A 67 31.49 28.70 -17.54
C ILE A 67 32.75 27.87 -17.32
N GLU A 68 33.91 28.31 -17.82
CA GLU A 68 35.19 27.59 -17.66
C GLU A 68 35.57 27.42 -16.18
N THR A 69 35.43 28.45 -15.35
CA THR A 69 35.72 28.36 -13.90
C THR A 69 34.76 27.40 -13.19
N ARG A 70 33.52 27.29 -13.66
CA ARG A 70 32.56 26.31 -13.14
C ARG A 70 32.91 24.89 -13.57
N GLU A 71 33.38 24.69 -14.81
CA GLU A 71 33.90 23.40 -15.27
C GLU A 71 35.16 22.99 -14.50
N GLU A 72 36.15 23.89 -14.38
CA GLU A 72 37.37 23.68 -13.60
C GLU A 72 37.06 23.36 -12.12
N TYR A 73 36.08 24.05 -11.50
CA TYR A 73 35.61 23.76 -10.15
C TYR A 73 34.95 22.39 -10.03
N LEU A 74 34.14 21.99 -11.01
CA LEU A 74 33.52 20.67 -11.04
C LEU A 74 34.55 19.56 -11.22
N GLU A 75 35.58 19.78 -12.05
CA GLU A 75 36.70 18.86 -12.22
C GLU A 75 37.56 18.74 -10.96
N GLU A 76 37.94 19.84 -10.32
CA GLU A 76 38.67 19.85 -9.05
C GLU A 76 37.87 19.14 -7.95
N LYS A 77 36.56 19.41 -7.86
CA LYS A 77 35.66 18.71 -6.94
C LYS A 77 35.59 17.22 -7.26
N ALA A 78 35.55 16.82 -8.52
CA ALA A 78 35.58 15.42 -8.93
C ALA A 78 36.93 14.74 -8.61
N LYS A 79 38.05 15.44 -8.79
CA LYS A 79 39.40 14.96 -8.41
C LYS A 79 39.54 14.81 -6.89
N LEU A 80 39.06 15.79 -6.12
CA LEU A 80 39.02 15.74 -4.65
C LEU A 80 38.08 14.63 -4.14
N LYS A 81 36.96 14.39 -4.81
CA LYS A 81 36.08 13.23 -4.54
C LYS A 81 36.79 11.90 -4.79
N LYS A 82 37.48 11.75 -5.93
CA LYS A 82 38.32 10.58 -6.24
C LYS A 82 39.44 10.38 -5.22
N LEU A 83 40.02 11.45 -4.69
CA LEU A 83 41.07 11.37 -3.66
C LEU A 83 40.54 10.99 -2.26
N LYS A 84 39.31 11.42 -1.91
CA LYS A 84 38.63 11.05 -0.64
C LYS A 84 38.08 9.63 -0.63
N ALA A 85 37.87 9.02 -1.80
CA ALA A 85 37.40 7.64 -1.97
C ALA A 85 38.44 6.55 -1.63
N ARG A 86 39.36 6.82 -0.68
CA ARG A 86 40.28 5.80 -0.12
C ARG A 86 39.59 4.77 0.79
N LEU A 87 38.26 4.82 0.89
CA LEU A 87 37.40 3.76 1.43
C LEU A 87 36.54 3.21 0.29
N THR A 88 37.16 2.50 -0.65
CA THR A 88 36.44 1.82 -1.74
C THR A 88 35.55 0.73 -1.16
N ILE A 89 34.24 1.00 -1.12
CA ILE A 89 33.24 0.00 -0.78
C ILE A 89 33.07 -0.94 -1.97
N THR A 90 33.31 -2.23 -1.77
CA THR A 90 33.10 -3.23 -2.82
C THR A 90 31.61 -3.50 -3.03
N LEU A 91 31.22 -3.92 -4.24
CA LEU A 91 29.83 -4.26 -4.54
C LEU A 91 29.32 -5.45 -3.72
N ASP A 92 30.20 -6.39 -3.36
CA ASP A 92 29.84 -7.58 -2.57
C ASP A 92 29.54 -7.21 -1.11
N ASP A 93 30.36 -6.33 -0.52
CA ASP A 93 30.23 -5.94 0.89
C ASP A 93 29.18 -4.84 1.10
N ALA A 94 28.82 -4.11 0.04
CA ALA A 94 27.91 -2.96 0.11
C ALA A 94 26.57 -3.27 0.80
N PHE A 95 25.98 -4.44 0.57
CA PHE A 95 24.72 -4.79 1.22
C PHE A 95 24.88 -4.90 2.74
N GLU A 96 25.94 -5.56 3.20
CA GLU A 96 26.20 -5.81 4.61
C GLU A 96 26.57 -4.50 5.33
N LEU A 97 27.42 -3.67 4.72
CA LEU A 97 27.75 -2.34 5.21
C LEU A 97 26.50 -1.45 5.30
N ALA A 98 25.62 -1.50 4.31
CA ALA A 98 24.36 -0.77 4.36
C ALA A 98 23.50 -1.25 5.53
N GLN A 99 23.46 -2.55 5.85
CA GLN A 99 22.70 -3.08 7.01
C GLN A 99 23.25 -2.62 8.37
N GLN A 100 24.55 -2.32 8.47
CA GLN A 100 25.15 -1.81 9.71
C GLN A 100 24.75 -0.36 10.02
N LYS A 101 24.21 0.37 9.04
CA LYS A 101 23.72 1.73 9.24
C LYS A 101 22.45 1.77 10.10
N PRO A 102 22.19 2.88 10.79
CA PRO A 102 20.98 3.02 11.60
C PRO A 102 19.72 2.97 10.72
N HIS A 103 18.89 1.94 10.94
CA HIS A 103 17.59 1.78 10.29
C HIS A 103 16.46 2.20 11.24
N SER A 104 15.40 2.78 10.69
CA SER A 104 14.23 3.17 11.48
C SER A 104 13.45 1.97 12.04
N ARG A 105 13.57 0.79 11.42
CA ARG A 105 12.93 -0.46 11.84
C ARG A 105 13.85 -1.64 11.57
N SER A 106 13.88 -2.61 12.48
CA SER A 106 14.56 -3.88 12.26
C SER A 106 13.76 -4.76 11.30
N ALA A 107 14.41 -5.22 10.23
CA ALA A 107 13.82 -6.16 9.30
C ALA A 107 14.03 -7.60 9.80
N SER A 108 13.05 -8.48 9.57
CA SER A 108 13.22 -9.91 9.86
C SER A 108 14.32 -10.54 9.00
N GLU A 109 14.98 -11.61 9.50
CA GLU A 109 16.01 -12.34 8.75
C GLU A 109 15.51 -12.81 7.37
N GLN A 110 14.24 -13.19 7.25
CA GLN A 110 13.67 -13.58 5.96
C GLN A 110 13.62 -12.43 4.96
N VAL A 111 13.22 -11.22 5.42
CA VAL A 111 13.18 -10.03 4.58
C VAL A 111 14.60 -9.65 4.15
N LEU A 112 15.56 -9.68 5.08
CA LEU A 112 16.97 -9.40 4.78
C LEU A 112 17.54 -10.35 3.73
N ARG A 113 17.34 -11.67 3.88
CA ARG A 113 17.77 -12.66 2.90
C ARG A 113 17.18 -12.43 1.51
N VAL A 114 15.90 -12.05 1.45
CA VAL A 114 15.23 -11.76 0.18
C VAL A 114 15.80 -10.49 -0.46
N SER A 115 16.02 -9.44 0.32
CA SER A 115 16.66 -8.20 -0.14
C SER A 115 18.09 -8.44 -0.60
N GLN A 116 18.88 -9.21 0.15
CA GLN A 116 20.25 -9.56 -0.21
C GLN A 116 20.30 -10.27 -1.57
N ARG A 117 19.36 -11.20 -1.83
CA ARG A 117 19.26 -11.85 -3.15
C ARG A 117 18.95 -10.86 -4.27
N TYR A 118 18.15 -9.82 -4.03
CA TYR A 118 17.89 -8.79 -5.03
C TYR A 118 19.14 -7.96 -5.32
N TRP A 119 19.92 -7.64 -4.29
CA TRP A 119 21.20 -6.97 -4.44
C TRP A 119 22.21 -7.82 -5.21
N ILE A 120 22.36 -9.10 -4.84
CA ILE A 120 23.28 -10.03 -5.51
C ILE A 120 22.95 -10.17 -7.00
N ASP A 121 21.67 -10.25 -7.36
CA ASP A 121 21.24 -10.30 -8.77
C ASP A 121 21.68 -9.06 -9.56
N PHE A 122 21.61 -7.88 -8.95
CA PHE A 122 22.13 -6.63 -9.52
C PHE A 122 23.66 -6.64 -9.64
N VAL A 123 24.37 -7.07 -8.59
CA VAL A 123 25.84 -7.16 -8.60
C VAL A 123 26.33 -8.14 -9.66
N SER A 124 25.69 -9.30 -9.80
CA SER A 124 26.00 -10.26 -10.88
C SER A 124 25.82 -9.62 -12.26
N PHE A 125 24.72 -8.90 -12.48
CA PHE A 125 24.51 -8.18 -13.74
C PHE A 125 25.63 -7.17 -14.04
N LEU A 126 26.08 -6.42 -13.03
CA LEU A 126 27.16 -5.44 -13.21
C LEU A 126 28.50 -6.10 -13.52
N LYS A 127 28.85 -7.17 -12.78
CA LYS A 127 30.11 -7.89 -12.97
C LYS A 127 30.18 -8.56 -14.35
N ASP A 128 29.09 -9.20 -14.76
CA ASP A 128 29.06 -9.95 -16.00
C ASP A 128 29.12 -9.04 -17.23
N ASN A 129 28.44 -7.89 -17.21
CA ASN A 129 28.33 -7.00 -18.37
C ASN A 129 29.36 -5.86 -18.40
N TYR A 130 29.83 -5.40 -17.23
CA TYR A 130 30.66 -4.19 -17.11
C TYR A 130 31.93 -4.39 -16.26
N GLN A 131 32.11 -5.57 -15.64
CA GLN A 131 33.26 -5.91 -14.80
C GLN A 131 33.55 -4.94 -13.64
N LEU A 132 32.52 -4.23 -13.16
CA LEU A 132 32.62 -3.29 -12.05
C LEU A 132 32.88 -4.02 -10.72
N LYS A 133 33.66 -3.40 -9.83
CA LYS A 133 34.04 -3.97 -8.53
C LYS A 133 33.59 -3.12 -7.36
N THR A 134 33.54 -1.81 -7.52
CA THR A 134 33.26 -0.88 -6.42
C THR A 134 31.97 -0.11 -6.63
N LEU A 135 31.41 0.40 -5.54
CA LEU A 135 30.12 1.08 -5.54
C LEU A 135 30.15 2.42 -6.30
N ASP A 136 31.29 3.11 -6.30
CA ASP A 136 31.50 4.41 -6.93
C ASP A 136 31.61 4.36 -8.46
N GLU A 137 31.96 3.20 -9.02
CA GLU A 137 31.98 2.96 -10.47
C GLU A 137 30.57 2.86 -11.07
N VAL A 138 29.53 2.69 -10.23
CA VAL A 138 28.17 2.46 -10.72
C VAL A 138 27.50 3.77 -11.11
N GLU A 139 27.46 4.02 -12.42
CA GLU A 139 26.70 5.13 -12.99
C GLU A 139 25.20 4.84 -13.21
N ARG A 140 24.45 5.92 -13.47
CA ARG A 140 23.02 5.88 -13.81
C ARG A 140 22.71 4.95 -14.99
N ALA A 141 23.55 4.95 -16.03
CA ALA A 141 23.34 4.12 -17.22
C ALA A 141 23.28 2.62 -16.87
N HIS A 142 24.12 2.16 -15.92
CA HIS A 142 24.14 0.78 -15.48
C HIS A 142 22.85 0.39 -14.73
N ALA A 143 22.34 1.29 -13.87
CA ALA A 143 21.08 1.07 -13.16
C ALA A 143 19.89 1.03 -14.11
N GLU A 144 19.83 1.92 -15.11
CA GLU A 144 18.79 1.91 -16.14
C GLU A 144 18.85 0.64 -17.01
N ALA A 145 20.05 0.19 -17.38
CA ALA A 145 20.27 -1.05 -18.12
C ALA A 145 19.80 -2.27 -17.32
N TYR A 146 20.14 -2.35 -16.03
CA TYR A 146 19.68 -3.42 -15.16
C TYR A 146 18.15 -3.45 -15.03
N ILE A 147 17.53 -2.30 -14.74
CA ILE A 147 16.07 -2.22 -14.58
C ILE A 147 15.36 -2.55 -15.90
N SER A 148 15.89 -2.11 -17.04
CA SER A 148 15.41 -2.49 -18.37
C SER A 148 15.49 -4.00 -18.59
N HIS A 149 16.63 -4.62 -18.23
CA HIS A 149 16.81 -6.07 -18.33
C HIS A 149 15.77 -6.81 -17.50
N ILE A 150 15.64 -6.51 -16.20
CA ILE A 150 14.76 -7.30 -15.33
C ILE A 150 13.27 -7.15 -15.66
N ARG A 151 12.89 -6.01 -16.24
CA ARG A 151 11.53 -5.77 -16.74
C ARG A 151 11.19 -6.64 -17.96
N LYS A 152 12.16 -6.89 -18.84
CA LYS A 152 11.97 -7.65 -20.10
C LYS A 152 12.20 -9.16 -19.92
N ASN A 153 13.25 -9.53 -19.19
CA ASN A 153 13.79 -10.89 -19.17
C ASN A 153 13.63 -11.61 -17.83
N GLY A 154 13.16 -10.89 -16.79
CA GLY A 154 13.09 -11.41 -15.43
C GLY A 154 14.44 -11.34 -14.71
N ARG A 155 14.73 -12.29 -13.84
CA ARG A 155 15.97 -12.25 -13.04
C ARG A 155 17.20 -12.47 -13.91
N TRP A 156 18.30 -11.79 -13.57
CA TRP A 156 19.60 -12.05 -14.18
C TRP A 156 20.12 -13.41 -13.74
N ASN A 157 20.20 -13.62 -12.42
CA ASN A 157 20.53 -14.92 -11.87
C ASN A 157 19.29 -15.82 -11.81
N ARG A 158 19.23 -16.74 -12.78
CA ARG A 158 18.14 -17.74 -12.91
C ARG A 158 18.39 -18.99 -12.10
N THR A 159 19.60 -19.17 -11.59
CA THR A 159 20.01 -20.37 -10.87
C THR A 159 19.49 -20.31 -9.44
N ILE A 160 18.65 -21.27 -9.07
CA ILE A 160 18.23 -21.45 -7.68
C ILE A 160 19.11 -22.52 -7.05
N SER A 161 20.08 -22.11 -6.24
CA SER A 161 20.89 -23.02 -5.42
C SER A 161 20.31 -23.15 -4.01
N TYR A 162 20.28 -24.38 -3.49
CA TYR A 162 19.76 -24.68 -2.16
C TYR A 162 20.90 -24.73 -1.14
N ASN A 163 20.75 -24.03 -0.02
CA ASN A 163 21.71 -24.13 1.08
C ASN A 163 21.48 -25.45 1.84
N LYS A 164 22.42 -26.39 1.70
CA LYS A 164 22.38 -27.72 2.34
C LYS A 164 22.17 -27.67 3.86
N LYS A 165 22.68 -26.64 4.55
CA LYS A 165 22.58 -26.51 6.03
C LYS A 165 21.15 -26.24 6.52
N ARG A 166 20.25 -25.78 5.65
CA ARG A 166 18.90 -25.28 6.02
C ARG A 166 17.77 -26.08 5.39
N CYS A 167 18.06 -27.11 4.60
CA CYS A 167 17.05 -27.95 3.96
C CYS A 167 16.85 -29.27 4.72
N PRO A 168 15.60 -29.68 5.00
CA PRO A 168 15.33 -31.04 5.47
C PRO A 168 15.80 -32.05 4.41
N GLN A 169 16.33 -33.20 4.83
CA GLN A 169 16.99 -34.23 3.99
C GLN A 169 16.13 -34.86 2.86
N ARG A 170 14.90 -34.39 2.62
CA ARG A 170 14.01 -34.94 1.58
C ARG A 170 14.03 -34.10 0.30
N LYS A 171 15.02 -34.37 -0.57
CA LYS A 171 14.93 -34.52 -2.05
C LYS A 171 16.33 -34.47 -2.68
N LYS A 172 16.54 -35.19 -3.79
CA LYS A 172 17.72 -35.01 -4.67
C LYS A 172 17.61 -33.61 -5.30
N PHE A 173 18.41 -32.66 -4.79
CA PHE A 173 18.42 -31.30 -5.33
C PHE A 173 19.28 -31.25 -6.58
N LYS A 174 18.68 -30.78 -7.68
CA LYS A 174 19.38 -30.31 -8.87
C LYS A 174 19.12 -28.82 -8.97
N ASP A 175 20.15 -28.06 -9.31
CA ASP A 175 19.97 -26.68 -9.72
C ASP A 175 19.05 -26.66 -10.95
N TYR A 176 18.08 -25.76 -10.96
CA TYR A 176 17.20 -25.55 -12.09
C TYR A 176 17.10 -24.07 -12.39
N GLU A 177 16.96 -23.77 -13.69
CA GLU A 177 16.69 -22.42 -14.14
C GLU A 177 15.22 -22.07 -13.91
N PHE A 178 14.98 -20.96 -13.21
CA PHE A 178 13.65 -20.44 -13.00
C PHE A 178 13.54 -19.03 -13.59
N GLY A 179 13.10 -18.96 -14.84
CA GLY A 179 12.90 -17.72 -15.58
C GLY A 179 11.47 -17.17 -15.54
N GLY A 180 11.19 -16.23 -16.44
CA GLY A 180 9.87 -15.64 -16.69
C GLY A 180 9.68 -14.24 -16.12
N ASN A 181 8.63 -13.56 -16.58
CA ASN A 181 8.42 -12.16 -16.25
C ASN A 181 8.06 -12.01 -14.76
N LEU A 182 8.63 -10.97 -14.15
CA LEU A 182 8.38 -10.64 -12.75
C LEU A 182 7.12 -9.80 -12.60
N SER A 183 6.49 -9.86 -11.42
CA SER A 183 5.40 -8.95 -11.10
C SER A 183 5.91 -7.51 -10.92
N ALA A 184 5.10 -6.51 -11.25
CA ALA A 184 5.46 -5.10 -11.02
C ALA A 184 5.84 -4.84 -9.55
N THR A 185 5.16 -5.50 -8.60
CA THR A 185 5.50 -5.45 -7.17
C THR A 185 6.89 -6.01 -6.90
N THR A 186 7.25 -7.12 -7.54
CA THR A 186 8.58 -7.72 -7.40
C THR A 186 9.64 -6.82 -8.02
N LEU A 187 9.43 -6.31 -9.23
CA LEU A 187 10.35 -5.40 -9.92
C LEU A 187 10.61 -4.12 -9.11
N ASN A 188 9.55 -3.52 -8.54
CA ASN A 188 9.70 -2.37 -7.66
C ASN A 188 10.50 -2.71 -6.40
N ARG A 189 10.38 -3.92 -5.85
CA ARG A 189 11.21 -4.35 -4.71
C ARG A 189 12.69 -4.46 -5.07
N TYR A 190 13.03 -5.02 -6.23
CA TYR A 190 14.42 -5.03 -6.71
C TYR A 190 14.98 -3.61 -6.79
N GLN A 191 14.25 -2.72 -7.45
CA GLN A 191 14.64 -1.32 -7.60
C GLN A 191 14.79 -0.62 -6.24
N MET A 192 13.83 -0.79 -5.32
CA MET A 192 13.86 -0.17 -4.00
C MET A 192 15.01 -0.69 -3.13
N THR A 193 15.30 -1.99 -3.18
CA THR A 193 16.44 -2.56 -2.46
C THR A 193 17.75 -1.98 -2.95
N CYS A 194 17.98 -1.92 -4.27
CA CYS A 194 19.20 -1.34 -4.82
C CYS A 194 19.29 0.16 -4.47
N LYS A 195 18.22 0.92 -4.68
CA LYS A 195 18.15 2.35 -4.32
C LYS A 195 18.50 2.58 -2.85
N ALA A 196 17.99 1.73 -1.95
CA ALA A 196 18.25 1.84 -0.51
C ALA A 196 19.74 1.65 -0.17
N VAL A 197 20.40 0.62 -0.73
CA VAL A 197 21.84 0.37 -0.49
C VAL A 197 22.68 1.61 -0.87
N PHE A 198 22.45 2.18 -2.06
CA PHE A 198 23.13 3.41 -2.47
C PHE A 198 22.77 4.59 -1.57
N THR A 199 21.51 4.74 -1.17
CA THR A 199 21.07 5.84 -0.29
C THR A 199 21.82 5.83 1.05
N PHE A 200 22.10 4.66 1.61
CA PHE A 200 22.80 4.52 2.89
C PHE A 200 24.33 4.75 2.80
N LEU A 201 24.94 4.44 1.65
CA LEU A 201 26.40 4.42 1.52
C LEU A 201 26.99 5.61 0.75
N LEU A 202 26.21 6.27 -0.12
CA LEU A 202 26.67 7.43 -0.88
C LEU A 202 27.19 8.58 0.00
N PRO A 203 26.57 8.91 1.16
CA PRO A 203 27.10 9.95 2.04
C PRO A 203 28.52 9.66 2.55
N ASP A 204 28.86 8.39 2.82
CA ASP A 204 30.20 7.98 3.27
C ASP A 204 31.26 8.18 2.18
N LEU A 205 30.84 8.06 0.92
CA LEU A 205 31.67 8.27 -0.26
C LEU A 205 31.71 9.75 -0.69
N GLY A 206 31.04 10.65 0.04
CA GLY A 206 30.99 12.08 -0.27
C GLY A 206 30.05 12.45 -1.42
N TYR A 207 29.11 11.56 -1.77
CA TYR A 207 28.07 11.81 -2.75
C TYR A 207 26.76 12.23 -2.08
N SER A 208 26.02 13.07 -2.78
CA SER A 208 24.66 13.47 -2.43
C SER A 208 23.65 12.38 -2.81
N LEU A 209 22.44 12.46 -2.25
CA LEU A 209 21.37 11.51 -2.55
C LEU A 209 20.87 11.59 -4.01
N GLU A 210 21.00 12.75 -4.65
CA GLU A 210 20.62 12.97 -6.05
C GLU A 210 21.55 12.25 -7.04
N GLU A 211 22.79 11.98 -6.60
CA GLU A 211 23.79 11.21 -7.36
C GLU A 211 23.53 9.70 -7.29
N ASN A 212 22.44 9.25 -6.63
CA ASN A 212 22.06 7.85 -6.60
C ASN A 212 21.68 7.32 -8.00
N PRO A 213 22.29 6.23 -8.51
CA PRO A 213 22.01 5.70 -9.84
C PRO A 213 20.53 5.35 -10.08
N PHE A 214 19.78 5.04 -9.02
CA PHE A 214 18.36 4.72 -9.05
C PHE A 214 17.44 5.92 -8.74
N TYR A 215 17.98 7.13 -8.57
CA TYR A 215 17.22 8.29 -8.12
C TYR A 215 16.07 8.62 -9.08
N PHE A 216 16.37 8.75 -10.38
CA PHE A 216 15.44 9.16 -11.43
C PHE A 216 14.61 8.02 -12.03
N ILE A 217 14.89 6.77 -11.65
CA ILE A 217 14.14 5.61 -12.16
C ILE A 217 12.77 5.58 -11.47
N LYS A 218 11.69 5.78 -12.23
CA LYS A 218 10.33 5.74 -11.68
C LYS A 218 9.87 4.29 -11.44
N PRO A 219 9.33 3.97 -10.25
CA PRO A 219 8.69 2.68 -9.99
C PRO A 219 7.52 2.44 -10.95
N LEU A 220 7.24 1.17 -11.24
CA LEU A 220 6.08 0.77 -12.03
C LEU A 220 4.79 1.05 -11.25
N LYS A 221 3.76 1.55 -11.95
CA LYS A 221 2.42 1.69 -11.37
C LYS A 221 1.87 0.30 -11.05
N LEU A 222 1.37 0.14 -9.82
CA LEU A 222 0.78 -1.12 -9.37
C LEU A 222 -0.73 -1.07 -9.62
N ALA A 223 -1.23 -1.94 -10.49
CA ALA A 223 -2.65 -2.25 -10.51
C ALA A 223 -3.00 -3.01 -9.22
N PRO A 224 -4.13 -2.69 -8.56
CA PRO A 224 -4.62 -3.49 -7.44
C PRO A 224 -4.78 -4.94 -7.90
N ALA A 225 -4.08 -5.87 -7.25
CA ALA A 225 -4.39 -7.28 -7.44
C ALA A 225 -5.70 -7.54 -6.72
N GLU A 226 -6.77 -7.77 -7.48
CA GLU A 226 -8.04 -8.21 -6.94
C GLU A 226 -7.81 -9.60 -6.33
N ARG A 227 -8.00 -9.68 -5.01
CA ARG A 227 -8.15 -10.94 -4.31
C ARG A 227 -9.62 -11.30 -4.37
N GLU A 228 -9.90 -12.56 -4.65
CA GLU A 228 -11.27 -13.04 -4.68
C GLU A 228 -11.70 -13.41 -3.26
N ILE A 229 -13.00 -13.22 -3.01
CA ILE A 229 -13.71 -13.70 -1.82
C ILE A 229 -14.20 -15.13 -2.07
N PHE A 230 -14.49 -15.86 -1.00
CA PHE A 230 -15.22 -17.12 -1.09
C PHE A 230 -16.69 -16.84 -1.37
N SER A 231 -17.26 -17.51 -2.38
CA SER A 231 -18.70 -17.44 -2.65
C SER A 231 -19.49 -18.19 -1.59
N GLU A 232 -20.81 -18.02 -1.56
CA GLU A 232 -21.68 -18.73 -0.61
C GLU A 232 -21.55 -20.25 -0.79
N GLU A 233 -21.50 -20.74 -2.03
CA GLU A 233 -21.34 -22.17 -2.33
C GLU A 233 -19.97 -22.71 -1.87
N GLU A 234 -18.90 -21.91 -2.04
CA GLU A 234 -17.58 -22.29 -1.54
C GLU A 234 -17.53 -22.30 0.00
N LEU A 235 -18.21 -21.36 0.65
CA LEU A 235 -18.33 -21.35 2.11
C LEU A 235 -19.12 -22.56 2.62
N GLU A 236 -20.22 -22.92 1.96
CA GLU A 236 -20.95 -24.15 2.25
C GLU A 236 -20.04 -25.38 2.14
N LEU A 237 -19.22 -25.50 1.09
CA LEU A 237 -18.27 -26.59 0.94
C LEU A 237 -17.20 -26.62 2.05
N ILE A 238 -16.70 -25.44 2.44
CA ILE A 238 -15.72 -25.28 3.53
C ILE A 238 -16.31 -25.71 4.87
N PHE A 239 -17.58 -25.41 5.15
CA PHE A 239 -18.19 -25.73 6.43
C PHE A 239 -18.95 -27.05 6.45
N LYS A 240 -19.10 -27.74 5.31
CA LYS A 240 -19.83 -29.01 5.20
C LYS A 240 -19.30 -30.11 6.10
N ASN A 241 -17.99 -30.41 6.04
CA ASN A 241 -17.33 -31.44 6.86
C ASN A 241 -15.84 -31.10 7.11
N PRO A 242 -15.53 -29.95 7.73
CA PRO A 242 -14.15 -29.58 8.04
C PRO A 242 -13.56 -30.46 9.15
N SER A 243 -12.25 -30.70 9.11
CA SER A 243 -11.54 -31.23 10.27
C SER A 243 -11.59 -30.21 11.42
N PRO A 244 -11.40 -30.62 12.70
CA PRO A 244 -11.45 -29.69 13.84
C PRO A 244 -10.55 -28.46 13.68
N LEU A 245 -9.34 -28.67 13.16
CA LEU A 245 -8.39 -27.60 12.85
C LEU A 245 -8.93 -26.63 11.78
N MET A 246 -9.50 -27.14 10.69
CA MET A 246 -10.05 -26.28 9.63
C MET A 246 -11.31 -25.55 10.10
N ARG A 247 -12.19 -26.22 10.86
CA ARG A 247 -13.38 -25.61 11.45
C ARG A 247 -12.99 -24.38 12.27
N GLY A 248 -12.07 -24.54 13.22
CA GLY A 248 -11.63 -23.42 14.05
C GLY A 248 -10.95 -22.29 13.29
N LEU A 249 -10.04 -22.62 12.37
CA LEU A 249 -9.36 -21.62 11.55
C LEU A 249 -10.33 -20.79 10.70
N PHE A 250 -11.28 -21.46 10.04
CA PHE A 250 -12.20 -20.79 9.12
C PHE A 250 -13.32 -20.05 9.87
N THR A 251 -13.87 -20.61 10.96
CA THR A 251 -14.86 -19.94 11.81
C THR A 251 -14.27 -18.64 12.37
N ILE A 252 -13.16 -18.68 13.10
CA ILE A 252 -12.53 -17.47 13.66
C ILE A 252 -12.07 -16.53 12.54
N GLY A 253 -11.58 -17.08 11.42
CA GLY A 253 -11.10 -16.29 10.29
C GLY A 253 -12.20 -15.45 9.62
N ILE A 254 -13.40 -16.03 9.43
CA ILE A 254 -14.51 -15.36 8.77
C ILE A 254 -15.30 -14.43 9.70
N THR A 255 -15.42 -14.77 10.99
CA THR A 255 -16.17 -13.94 11.96
C THR A 255 -15.35 -12.77 12.50
N CYS A 256 -14.03 -12.94 12.67
CA CYS A 256 -13.18 -11.89 13.25
C CYS A 256 -12.39 -11.07 12.20
N GLY A 257 -12.27 -11.55 10.96
CA GLY A 257 -11.47 -10.89 9.91
C GLY A 257 -9.97 -10.77 10.25
N LEU A 258 -9.48 -11.60 11.17
CA LEU A 258 -8.09 -11.63 11.60
C LEU A 258 -7.17 -12.25 10.53
N ARG A 259 -5.87 -11.92 10.59
CA ARG A 259 -4.88 -12.55 9.68
C ARG A 259 -4.56 -13.97 10.18
N LEU A 260 -4.04 -14.83 9.31
CA LEU A 260 -3.70 -16.22 9.68
C LEU A 260 -2.87 -16.33 10.95
N GLY A 261 -1.77 -15.57 11.03
CA GLY A 261 -0.93 -15.58 12.23
C GLY A 261 -1.59 -15.00 13.46
N ASP A 262 -2.64 -14.19 13.29
CA ASP A 262 -3.44 -13.69 14.40
C ASP A 262 -4.41 -14.75 14.91
N VAL A 263 -5.15 -15.41 14.01
CA VAL A 263 -6.06 -16.53 14.34
C VAL A 263 -5.29 -17.71 14.92
N ALA A 264 -4.19 -18.11 14.29
CA ALA A 264 -3.43 -19.29 14.69
C ALA A 264 -2.82 -19.16 16.08
N THR A 265 -2.54 -17.94 16.56
CA THR A 265 -1.95 -17.71 17.89
C THR A 265 -2.90 -16.93 18.80
N LEU A 266 -4.20 -17.10 18.63
CA LEU A 266 -5.21 -16.52 19.49
C LEU A 266 -5.22 -17.24 20.83
N ARG A 267 -5.14 -16.48 21.93
CA ARG A 267 -5.05 -17.01 23.28
C ARG A 267 -6.37 -16.87 24.01
N TRP A 268 -6.65 -17.79 24.92
CA TRP A 268 -7.86 -17.71 25.74
C TRP A 268 -7.88 -16.47 26.65
N GLN A 269 -6.71 -16.07 27.19
CA GLN A 269 -6.57 -14.86 28.00
C GLN A 269 -6.90 -13.56 27.25
N GLU A 270 -6.97 -13.59 25.92
CA GLU A 270 -7.38 -12.44 25.10
C GLU A 270 -8.91 -12.31 25.01
N ILE A 271 -9.68 -13.28 25.51
CA ILE A 271 -11.15 -13.23 25.56
C ILE A 271 -11.60 -12.67 26.92
N GLU A 272 -12.43 -11.63 26.88
CA GLU A 272 -13.10 -11.10 28.06
C GLU A 272 -13.95 -12.19 28.76
N GLY A 273 -13.90 -12.22 30.09
CA GLY A 273 -14.61 -13.22 30.89
C GLY A 273 -13.98 -14.62 30.89
N TYR A 274 -12.84 -14.83 30.23
CA TYR A 274 -12.12 -16.09 30.32
C TYR A 274 -11.54 -16.33 31.72
N SER A 275 -11.75 -17.55 32.23
CA SER A 275 -11.06 -18.13 33.37
C SER A 275 -10.78 -19.60 33.07
N PRO A 276 -9.69 -20.21 33.60
CA PRO A 276 -9.58 -21.66 33.61
C PRO A 276 -10.70 -22.29 34.45
N ASN A 277 -11.06 -23.54 34.13
CA ASN A 277 -12.08 -24.36 34.78
C ASN A 277 -13.50 -23.74 34.90
N LEU A 278 -13.98 -23.04 33.87
CA LEU A 278 -15.38 -22.63 33.79
C LEU A 278 -16.27 -23.86 33.61
N CYS A 279 -17.36 -23.95 34.38
CA CYS A 279 -18.31 -25.06 34.29
C CYS A 279 -19.25 -24.96 33.08
N GLU A 280 -19.65 -23.73 32.71
CA GLU A 280 -20.53 -23.44 31.57
C GLU A 280 -20.05 -22.15 30.89
N PRO A 281 -19.00 -22.21 30.05
CA PRO A 281 -18.45 -21.02 29.43
C PRO A 281 -19.45 -20.44 28.40
N ASP A 282 -19.83 -19.18 28.59
CA ASP A 282 -20.52 -18.38 27.57
C ASP A 282 -19.73 -17.10 27.30
N PHE A 283 -19.44 -16.88 26.01
CA PHE A 283 -18.66 -15.73 25.54
C PHE A 283 -19.49 -14.79 24.68
N TYR A 284 -20.80 -15.00 24.60
CA TYR A 284 -21.70 -14.15 23.85
C TYR A 284 -21.67 -12.70 24.38
N HIS A 285 -21.59 -11.72 23.48
CA HIS A 285 -21.41 -10.29 23.78
C HIS A 285 -20.11 -9.89 24.51
N HIS A 286 -19.19 -10.82 24.74
CA HIS A 286 -17.84 -10.48 25.21
C HIS A 286 -16.96 -10.02 24.05
N GLU A 287 -15.80 -9.45 24.35
CA GLU A 287 -14.83 -9.04 23.35
C GLU A 287 -13.54 -9.86 23.36
N ILE A 288 -12.95 -10.01 22.17
CA ILE A 288 -11.56 -10.43 22.00
C ILE A 288 -10.69 -9.18 21.94
N ASN A 289 -9.77 -9.06 22.90
CA ASN A 289 -8.83 -7.96 23.03
C ASN A 289 -7.45 -8.41 22.53
N ARG A 290 -7.03 -7.93 21.36
CA ARG A 290 -5.80 -8.41 20.71
C ARG A 290 -4.93 -7.30 20.15
N ILE A 291 -3.63 -7.38 20.43
CA ILE A 291 -2.60 -6.61 19.71
C ILE A 291 -2.12 -7.42 18.50
N THR A 292 -2.52 -7.00 17.30
CA THR A 292 -2.21 -7.71 16.05
C THR A 292 -0.71 -7.90 15.83
N ARG A 293 -0.28 -9.10 15.41
CA ARG A 293 1.15 -9.44 15.33
C ARG A 293 1.93 -8.60 14.32
N LYS A 294 1.33 -8.39 13.14
CA LYS A 294 2.01 -7.75 11.99
C LYS A 294 2.04 -6.24 12.09
N THR A 295 0.92 -5.63 12.49
CA THR A 295 0.75 -4.16 12.49
C THR A 295 0.88 -3.55 13.88
N LYS A 296 0.87 -4.36 14.94
CA LYS A 296 0.91 -3.91 16.33
C LYS A 296 -0.23 -2.93 16.66
N THR A 297 -1.36 -3.14 16.01
CA THR A 297 -2.60 -2.41 16.23
C THR A 297 -3.44 -3.21 17.21
N GLU A 298 -3.91 -2.55 18.25
CA GLU A 298 -4.91 -3.07 19.18
C GLU A 298 -6.28 -3.12 18.48
N VAL A 299 -6.95 -4.27 18.61
CA VAL A 299 -8.29 -4.50 18.07
C VAL A 299 -9.18 -5.11 19.15
N HIS A 300 -10.43 -4.68 19.16
CA HIS A 300 -11.50 -5.18 20.02
C HIS A 300 -12.54 -5.81 19.10
N ILE A 301 -12.80 -7.10 19.29
CA ILE A 301 -13.64 -7.88 18.37
C ILE A 301 -14.82 -8.43 19.17
N PRO A 302 -16.03 -7.90 18.97
CA PRO A 302 -17.23 -8.43 19.61
C PRO A 302 -17.49 -9.88 19.20
N ILE A 303 -17.88 -10.70 20.16
CA ILE A 303 -18.22 -12.11 19.97
C ILE A 303 -19.73 -12.24 19.81
N GLU A 304 -20.16 -12.59 18.60
CA GLU A 304 -21.54 -12.91 18.26
C GLU A 304 -21.82 -14.42 18.49
N ARG A 305 -23.09 -14.82 18.57
CA ARG A 305 -23.59 -16.19 18.77
C ARG A 305 -22.82 -17.26 18.04
N GLU A 306 -22.62 -17.15 16.72
CA GLU A 306 -21.94 -18.21 15.95
C GLU A 306 -20.50 -18.46 16.44
N LEU A 307 -19.79 -17.39 16.81
CA LEU A 307 -18.45 -17.50 17.36
C LEU A 307 -18.48 -17.96 18.82
N ALA A 308 -19.44 -17.49 19.62
CA ALA A 308 -19.61 -17.89 21.01
C ALA A 308 -19.86 -19.40 21.13
N ASP A 309 -20.76 -19.94 20.30
CA ASP A 309 -21.10 -21.37 20.29
C ASP A 309 -19.88 -22.22 19.91
N TYR A 310 -19.12 -21.79 18.90
CA TYR A 310 -17.85 -22.42 18.54
C TYR A 310 -16.83 -22.36 19.69
N LEU A 311 -16.67 -21.21 20.34
CA LEU A 311 -15.72 -21.04 21.44
C LEU A 311 -16.10 -21.87 22.66
N ARG A 312 -17.40 -22.01 22.96
CA ARG A 312 -17.90 -22.89 24.01
C ARG A 312 -17.45 -24.34 23.79
N GLU A 313 -17.71 -24.87 22.60
CA GLU A 313 -17.26 -26.23 22.24
C GLU A 313 -15.71 -26.36 22.26
N GLN A 314 -15.02 -25.33 21.78
CA GLN A 314 -13.56 -25.32 21.73
C GLN A 314 -12.91 -25.21 23.12
N TYR A 315 -13.63 -24.65 24.10
CA TYR A 315 -13.20 -24.55 25.49
C TYR A 315 -13.09 -25.95 26.14
N GLU A 316 -14.01 -26.87 25.82
CA GLU A 316 -13.93 -28.27 26.30
C GLU A 316 -12.65 -28.97 25.82
N VAL A 317 -12.18 -28.61 24.61
CA VAL A 317 -11.00 -29.23 24.00
C VAL A 317 -9.69 -28.57 24.46
N SER A 318 -9.68 -27.26 24.64
CA SER A 318 -8.45 -26.47 24.78
C SER A 318 -8.50 -25.33 25.77
N GLY A 319 -9.62 -25.14 26.47
CA GLY A 319 -9.89 -24.05 27.41
C GLY A 319 -8.98 -24.02 28.64
N GLN A 320 -8.32 -25.15 28.95
CA GLN A 320 -7.30 -25.20 30.01
C GLN A 320 -5.88 -24.88 29.49
N GLY A 321 -5.72 -24.70 28.18
CA GLY A 321 -4.47 -24.36 27.53
C GLY A 321 -4.28 -22.86 27.31
N GLU A 322 -3.14 -22.50 26.71
CA GLU A 322 -2.84 -21.10 26.37
C GLU A 322 -3.59 -20.62 25.12
N TYR A 323 -3.62 -21.46 24.09
CA TYR A 323 -4.14 -21.12 22.75
C TYR A 323 -5.50 -21.74 22.52
N ILE A 324 -6.39 -21.00 21.84
CA ILE A 324 -7.69 -21.50 21.38
C ILE A 324 -7.52 -22.63 20.36
N LEU A 325 -6.49 -22.52 19.51
CA LEU A 325 -6.14 -23.54 18.52
C LEU A 325 -4.69 -24.03 18.74
N PRO A 326 -4.43 -24.92 19.71
CA PRO A 326 -3.06 -25.35 20.04
C PRO A 326 -2.30 -25.96 18.87
N GLU A 327 -2.96 -26.79 18.05
CA GLU A 327 -2.37 -27.41 16.86
C GLU A 327 -1.97 -26.34 15.81
N ALA A 328 -2.82 -25.33 15.60
CA ALA A 328 -2.52 -24.23 14.68
C ALA A 328 -1.36 -23.36 15.19
N ALA A 329 -1.38 -23.02 16.48
CA ALA A 329 -0.34 -22.23 17.13
C ALA A 329 1.02 -22.92 17.01
N LYS A 330 1.07 -24.21 17.33
CA LYS A 330 2.26 -25.04 17.21
C LYS A 330 2.82 -25.01 15.79
N MET A 331 2.00 -25.33 14.79
CA MET A 331 2.47 -25.31 13.39
C MET A 331 2.94 -23.95 12.93
N TYR A 332 2.25 -22.88 13.35
CA TYR A 332 2.60 -21.53 12.93
C TYR A 332 3.91 -21.04 13.57
N LEU A 333 4.13 -21.34 14.85
CA LEU A 333 5.29 -20.90 15.61
C LEU A 333 6.54 -21.74 15.33
N GLU A 334 6.39 -23.07 15.20
CA GLU A 334 7.53 -23.98 15.03
C GLU A 334 7.94 -24.16 13.55
N HIS A 335 6.99 -24.08 12.62
CA HIS A 335 7.23 -24.47 11.23
C HIS A 335 6.74 -23.44 10.22
N GLN A 336 7.69 -22.83 9.50
CA GLN A 336 7.35 -21.87 8.45
C GLN A 336 6.50 -22.50 7.34
N ASN A 337 5.37 -21.87 7.04
CA ASN A 337 4.44 -22.22 5.96
C ASN A 337 3.68 -23.54 6.10
N VAL A 338 3.93 -24.40 7.10
CA VAL A 338 3.25 -25.70 7.21
C VAL A 338 1.74 -25.52 7.36
N LEU A 339 1.31 -24.62 8.25
CA LEU A 339 -0.12 -24.32 8.44
C LEU A 339 -0.77 -23.81 7.15
N ASN A 340 -0.11 -22.89 6.46
CA ASN A 340 -0.60 -22.35 5.18
C ASN A 340 -0.69 -23.43 4.10
N CYS A 341 0.29 -24.35 4.02
CA CYS A 341 0.24 -25.48 3.10
C CYS A 341 -0.95 -26.39 3.42
N ARG A 342 -1.22 -26.71 4.70
CA ARG A 342 -2.39 -27.51 5.08
C ARG A 342 -3.71 -26.84 4.67
N ILE A 343 -3.85 -25.54 4.90
CA ILE A 343 -5.04 -24.77 4.49
C ILE A 343 -5.21 -24.82 2.96
N LEU A 344 -4.14 -24.60 2.20
CA LEU A 344 -4.21 -24.68 0.73
C LEU A 344 -4.56 -26.08 0.24
N SER A 345 -3.97 -27.12 0.83
CA SER A 345 -4.32 -28.52 0.51
C SER A 345 -5.79 -28.82 0.79
N TYR A 346 -6.33 -28.29 1.89
CA TYR A 346 -7.75 -28.42 2.21
C TYR A 346 -8.64 -27.74 1.16
N LEU A 347 -8.37 -26.48 0.83
CA LEU A 347 -9.09 -25.76 -0.24
C LEU A 347 -9.01 -26.51 -1.59
N HIS A 348 -7.84 -27.06 -1.93
CA HIS A 348 -7.68 -27.87 -3.15
C HIS A 348 -8.50 -29.16 -3.11
N SER A 349 -8.62 -29.82 -1.96
CA SER A 349 -9.44 -31.03 -1.81
C SER A 349 -10.94 -30.77 -2.03
N LEU A 350 -11.38 -29.53 -1.81
CA LEU A 350 -12.74 -29.07 -2.08
C LEU A 350 -12.94 -28.61 -3.53
N GLY A 351 -11.91 -28.66 -4.38
CA GLY A 351 -11.96 -28.17 -5.75
C GLY A 351 -11.87 -26.64 -5.87
N ILE A 352 -11.58 -25.91 -4.79
CA ILE A 352 -11.50 -24.45 -4.79
C ILE A 352 -10.20 -23.99 -5.46
N GLN A 353 -10.34 -23.16 -6.50
CA GLN A 353 -9.21 -22.63 -7.23
C GLN A 353 -8.53 -21.49 -6.44
N THR A 354 -7.34 -21.77 -5.90
CA THR A 354 -6.59 -20.77 -5.11
C THR A 354 -5.59 -19.96 -5.92
N GLN A 355 -5.30 -20.37 -7.16
CA GLN A 355 -4.25 -19.77 -7.97
C GLN A 355 -4.64 -19.66 -9.44
N ARG A 356 -4.24 -18.56 -10.09
CA ARG A 356 -4.42 -18.36 -11.54
C ARG A 356 -3.09 -18.16 -12.26
N SER A 357 -2.99 -18.68 -13.48
CA SER A 357 -1.84 -18.45 -14.37
C SER A 357 -1.96 -17.07 -15.00
N ILE A 358 -0.84 -16.34 -15.09
CA ILE A 358 -0.77 -15.04 -15.77
C ILE A 358 0.12 -15.21 -17.00
N PRO A 359 -0.33 -14.79 -18.20
CA PRO A 359 0.50 -14.83 -19.41
C PRO A 359 1.88 -14.19 -19.20
N GLY A 360 2.92 -14.88 -19.62
CA GLY A 360 4.32 -14.44 -19.50
C GLY A 360 4.93 -14.59 -18.10
N ARG A 361 4.18 -15.02 -17.08
CA ARG A 361 4.73 -15.28 -15.73
C ARG A 361 4.75 -16.78 -15.41
N THR A 362 5.90 -17.26 -14.99
CA THR A 362 6.08 -18.66 -14.54
C THR A 362 5.39 -18.93 -13.20
N ARG A 363 5.32 -17.92 -12.31
CA ARG A 363 4.64 -18.04 -11.03
C ARG A 363 3.15 -17.72 -11.18
N LYS A 364 2.31 -18.65 -10.75
CA LYS A 364 0.87 -18.43 -10.59
C LYS A 364 0.62 -17.35 -9.52
N GLN A 365 -0.40 -16.55 -9.73
CA GLN A 365 -0.87 -15.57 -8.76
C GLN A 365 -1.81 -16.24 -7.76
N SER A 366 -1.60 -16.01 -6.47
CA SER A 366 -2.57 -16.39 -5.43
C SER A 366 -3.81 -15.51 -5.56
N VAL A 367 -4.97 -16.15 -5.60
CA VAL A 367 -6.27 -15.51 -5.82
C VAL A 367 -7.16 -15.68 -4.59
N LYS A 368 -7.23 -16.92 -4.07
CA LYS A 368 -7.91 -17.27 -2.82
C LYS A 368 -6.94 -17.95 -1.87
N ASP A 369 -6.89 -17.48 -0.64
CA ASP A 369 -6.09 -18.06 0.44
C ASP A 369 -6.78 -17.76 1.79
N PHE A 370 -6.15 -18.09 2.92
CA PHE A 370 -6.74 -17.79 4.22
C PHE A 370 -7.10 -16.30 4.41
N HIS A 371 -6.33 -15.39 3.82
CA HIS A 371 -6.61 -13.96 3.91
C HIS A 371 -7.86 -13.56 3.13
N SER A 372 -8.34 -14.39 2.20
CA SER A 372 -9.64 -14.18 1.54
C SER A 372 -10.78 -14.18 2.56
N LEU A 373 -10.68 -14.88 3.70
CA LEU A 373 -11.68 -14.80 4.77
C LEU A 373 -11.82 -13.39 5.34
N ARG A 374 -10.70 -12.67 5.48
CA ARG A 374 -10.73 -11.27 5.89
C ARG A 374 -11.36 -10.37 4.83
N HIS A 375 -11.18 -10.69 3.55
CA HIS A 375 -11.90 -10.00 2.49
C HIS A 375 -13.40 -10.33 2.54
N CYS A 376 -13.79 -11.59 2.78
CA CYS A 376 -15.17 -12.00 3.00
C CYS A 376 -15.81 -11.22 4.15
N PHE A 377 -15.15 -11.17 5.32
CA PHE A 377 -15.63 -10.43 6.48
C PHE A 377 -15.97 -8.98 6.10
N CYS A 378 -15.02 -8.25 5.50
CA CYS A 378 -15.26 -6.85 5.13
C CYS A 378 -16.30 -6.68 4.02
N TYR A 379 -16.36 -7.62 3.08
CA TYR A 379 -17.33 -7.62 1.99
C TYR A 379 -18.75 -7.82 2.53
N TYR A 380 -19.00 -8.90 3.28
CA TYR A 380 -20.31 -9.22 3.83
C TYR A 380 -20.75 -8.21 4.90
N ALA A 381 -19.82 -7.68 5.71
CA ALA A 381 -20.13 -6.58 6.63
C ALA A 381 -20.60 -5.32 5.87
N GLY A 382 -19.95 -4.99 4.75
CA GLY A 382 -20.37 -3.90 3.88
C GLY A 382 -21.74 -4.14 3.23
N MET A 383 -21.99 -5.35 2.71
CA MET A 383 -23.30 -5.73 2.17
C MET A 383 -24.43 -5.64 3.20
N ARG A 384 -24.13 -5.94 4.47
CA ARG A 384 -25.07 -5.86 5.60
C ARG A 384 -25.16 -4.46 6.22
N GLY A 385 -24.51 -3.46 5.63
CA GLY A 385 -24.60 -2.07 6.06
C GLY A 385 -23.81 -1.71 7.32
N VAL A 386 -22.88 -2.56 7.78
CA VAL A 386 -22.02 -2.25 8.92
C VAL A 386 -21.12 -1.06 8.56
N PRO A 387 -21.09 0.04 9.33
CA PRO A 387 -20.30 1.22 9.00
C PRO A 387 -18.79 0.92 8.86
N LEU A 388 -18.15 1.52 7.85
CA LEU A 388 -16.72 1.33 7.57
C LEU A 388 -15.82 1.56 8.80
N PRO A 389 -16.05 2.59 9.66
CA PRO A 389 -15.25 2.78 10.87
C PRO A 389 -15.33 1.60 11.84
N VAL A 390 -16.50 0.97 11.97
CA VAL A 390 -16.72 -0.22 12.82
C VAL A 390 -15.99 -1.43 12.24
N VAL A 391 -16.10 -1.65 10.93
CA VAL A 391 -15.34 -2.73 10.28
C VAL A 391 -13.83 -2.51 10.44
N GLN A 392 -13.38 -1.25 10.33
CA GLN A 392 -11.98 -0.88 10.48
C GLN A 392 -11.47 -1.09 11.91
N SER A 393 -12.26 -0.80 12.95
CA SER A 393 -11.88 -1.04 14.34
C SER A 393 -11.71 -2.53 14.64
N ILE A 394 -12.62 -3.37 14.12
CA ILE A 394 -12.56 -4.83 14.30
C ILE A 394 -11.33 -5.44 13.63
N VAL A 395 -11.08 -5.11 12.36
CA VAL A 395 -9.99 -5.73 11.60
C VAL A 395 -8.63 -5.02 11.84
N GLY A 396 -8.64 -3.83 12.43
CA GLY A 396 -7.50 -2.97 12.75
C GLY A 396 -6.90 -2.18 11.60
N HIS A 397 -7.01 -2.65 10.34
CA HIS A 397 -6.62 -1.86 9.17
C HIS A 397 -7.32 -2.34 7.90
N LEU A 398 -7.76 -1.42 7.06
CA LEU A 398 -8.32 -1.72 5.76
C LEU A 398 -7.31 -1.37 4.68
N THR A 399 -7.04 -2.32 3.79
CA THR A 399 -6.27 -2.02 2.58
C THR A 399 -7.18 -1.29 1.58
N ALA A 400 -6.59 -0.50 0.69
CA ALA A 400 -7.35 0.17 -0.37
C ALA A 400 -8.19 -0.80 -1.22
N SER A 401 -7.74 -2.05 -1.37
CA SER A 401 -8.52 -3.10 -2.03
C SER A 401 -9.78 -3.48 -1.24
N MET A 402 -9.64 -3.68 0.08
CA MET A 402 -10.77 -4.00 0.96
C MET A 402 -11.78 -2.84 1.04
N THR A 403 -11.31 -1.60 1.12
CA THR A 403 -12.17 -0.41 1.10
C THR A 403 -12.92 -0.24 -0.23
N ARG A 404 -12.30 -0.62 -1.37
CA ARG A 404 -12.95 -0.53 -2.68
C ARG A 404 -14.20 -1.41 -2.76
N HIS A 405 -14.13 -2.64 -2.27
CA HIS A 405 -15.30 -3.53 -2.20
C HIS A 405 -16.43 -2.89 -1.40
N TYR A 406 -16.11 -2.23 -0.29
CA TYR A 406 -17.09 -1.50 0.50
C TYR A 406 -17.76 -0.35 -0.29
N GLN A 407 -16.95 0.45 -0.99
CA GLN A 407 -17.43 1.58 -1.79
C GLN A 407 -18.27 1.15 -3.00
N SER A 408 -17.99 -0.01 -3.61
CA SER A 408 -18.74 -0.49 -4.77
C SER A 408 -20.18 -0.90 -4.44
N HIS A 409 -20.49 -1.23 -3.19
CA HIS A 409 -21.84 -1.59 -2.74
C HIS A 409 -22.62 -0.43 -2.14
N ALA A 410 -22.01 0.76 -2.01
CA ALA A 410 -22.71 1.98 -1.60
C ALA A 410 -23.55 2.54 -2.76
N ASP A 411 -24.63 1.84 -3.10
CA ASP A 411 -25.57 2.26 -4.13
C ASP A 411 -26.27 3.58 -3.76
N LYS A 412 -27.03 4.15 -4.71
CA LYS A 412 -27.74 5.42 -4.46
C LYS A 412 -28.70 5.32 -3.26
N LYS A 413 -29.30 4.15 -3.04
CA LYS A 413 -30.27 3.91 -1.97
C LYS A 413 -29.60 3.90 -0.60
N ALA A 414 -28.51 3.16 -0.44
CA ALA A 414 -27.69 3.12 0.77
C ALA A 414 -27.11 4.50 1.11
N ARG A 415 -26.64 5.26 0.10
CA ARG A 415 -26.18 6.64 0.29
C ARG A 415 -27.30 7.57 0.77
N MET A 416 -28.50 7.45 0.20
CA MET A 416 -29.66 8.23 0.63
C MET A 416 -30.15 7.84 2.03
N GLN A 417 -30.09 6.55 2.39
CA GLN A 417 -30.41 6.08 3.74
C GLN A 417 -29.41 6.61 4.77
N GLY A 418 -28.11 6.53 4.49
CA GLY A 418 -27.08 7.11 5.35
C GLY A 418 -27.23 8.62 5.51
N LEU A 419 -27.55 9.35 4.44
CA LEU A 419 -27.81 10.78 4.51
C LEU A 419 -29.13 11.12 5.23
N ALA A 420 -30.13 10.23 5.18
CA ALA A 420 -31.38 10.41 5.91
C ALA A 420 -31.18 10.34 7.43
N LEU A 421 -30.20 9.59 7.93
CA LEU A 421 -29.82 9.57 9.35
C LEU A 421 -29.26 10.92 9.84
N MET A 422 -28.81 11.79 8.92
CA MET A 422 -28.30 13.13 9.24
C MET A 422 -29.40 14.20 9.32
N ARG A 423 -30.68 13.84 9.11
CA ARG A 423 -31.80 14.78 9.21
C ARG A 423 -31.93 15.33 10.64
N GLY A 424 -32.22 16.63 10.77
CA GLY A 424 -32.37 17.30 12.07
C GLY A 424 -31.09 17.91 12.63
N LEU A 425 -29.92 17.69 12.02
CA LEU A 425 -28.65 18.32 12.44
C LEU A 425 -28.52 19.80 12.04
N THR A 426 -29.32 20.27 11.08
CA THR A 426 -29.31 21.67 10.62
C THR A 426 -30.31 22.56 11.36
N THR A 427 -31.21 21.97 12.14
CA THR A 427 -32.09 22.68 13.05
C THR A 427 -31.37 22.79 14.39
N GLY A 428 -30.65 23.91 14.59
CA GLY A 428 -29.97 24.21 15.84
C GLY A 428 -30.93 24.03 17.02
N GLY A 429 -30.47 23.34 18.06
CA GLY A 429 -31.29 22.98 19.21
C GLY A 429 -32.02 24.18 19.80
N ASN A 430 -33.32 24.19 19.60
CA ASN A 430 -34.32 24.67 20.53
C ASN A 430 -35.64 24.05 20.10
N ASP A 431 -35.93 22.86 20.64
CA ASP A 431 -37.29 22.42 20.89
C ASP A 431 -37.24 21.35 21.99
N SER A 432 -37.12 21.86 23.22
CA SER A 432 -37.90 21.33 24.33
C SER A 432 -39.33 21.04 23.87
N PHE A 433 -39.75 19.78 23.98
CA PHE A 433 -41.16 19.33 24.09
C PHE A 433 -42.21 20.33 23.60
N GLY A 434 -42.51 20.29 22.30
CA GLY A 434 -43.55 21.12 21.70
C GLY A 434 -44.01 20.56 20.38
N THR A 435 -45.17 19.91 20.40
CA THR A 435 -45.94 19.43 19.24
C THR A 435 -45.91 20.39 18.04
N SER A 436 -45.45 19.91 16.88
CA SER A 436 -46.08 20.26 15.60
C SER A 436 -45.84 19.21 14.49
N ASN A 437 -46.97 18.60 14.10
CA ASN A 437 -47.41 18.16 12.77
C ASN A 437 -46.57 17.17 11.93
N GLY A 438 -46.96 15.90 12.05
CA GLY A 438 -47.37 15.09 10.88
C GLY A 438 -46.39 14.06 10.33
N ILE A 439 -45.06 14.30 10.43
CA ILE A 439 -44.06 13.40 9.81
C ILE A 439 -43.09 12.81 10.86
N GLY A 440 -42.91 13.46 12.01
CA GLY A 440 -41.98 13.02 13.07
C GLY A 440 -42.48 11.87 13.96
N THR A 441 -43.78 11.82 14.27
CA THR A 441 -44.35 10.84 15.22
C THR A 441 -44.24 9.41 14.71
N GLY A 442 -44.44 9.20 13.39
CA GLY A 442 -44.31 7.88 12.78
C GLY A 442 -42.89 7.33 12.79
N ASN A 443 -41.87 8.19 12.74
CA ASN A 443 -40.47 7.76 12.82
C ASN A 443 -40.04 7.41 14.24
N ILE A 444 -40.48 8.19 15.23
CA ILE A 444 -40.21 7.90 16.65
C ILE A 444 -40.89 6.60 17.09
N LEU A 445 -42.13 6.36 16.65
CA LEU A 445 -42.84 5.12 16.94
C LEU A 445 -42.21 3.91 16.25
N ARG A 446 -41.74 4.05 15.01
CA ARG A 446 -40.99 3.00 14.31
C ARG A 446 -39.66 2.69 14.98
N GLN A 447 -38.93 3.72 15.42
CA GLN A 447 -37.65 3.54 16.09
C GLN A 447 -37.80 2.80 17.42
N ARG A 448 -38.82 3.16 18.22
CA ARG A 448 -39.16 2.42 19.45
C ARG A 448 -39.54 0.96 19.18
N LEU A 449 -40.28 0.70 18.11
CA LEU A 449 -40.61 -0.67 17.69
C LEU A 449 -39.36 -1.47 17.30
N LEU A 450 -38.44 -0.86 16.55
CA LEU A 450 -37.17 -1.50 16.17
C LEU A 450 -36.30 -1.79 17.38
N GLU A 451 -36.14 -0.84 18.30
CA GLU A 451 -35.41 -1.04 19.56
C GLU A 451 -36.02 -2.18 20.38
N TYR A 452 -37.35 -2.20 20.53
CA TYR A 452 -38.05 -3.29 21.23
C TYR A 452 -37.82 -4.63 20.54
N ILE A 453 -37.93 -4.72 19.21
CA ILE A 453 -37.72 -5.95 18.43
C ILE A 453 -36.30 -6.51 18.65
N HIS A 454 -35.29 -5.64 18.75
CA HIS A 454 -33.91 -6.08 18.98
C HIS A 454 -33.65 -6.62 20.39
N THR A 455 -34.50 -6.27 21.36
CA THR A 455 -34.32 -6.67 22.77
C THR A 455 -35.37 -7.68 23.27
N ALA A 456 -36.45 -7.90 22.52
CA ALA A 456 -37.57 -8.74 22.91
C ALA A 456 -37.27 -10.23 22.72
N SER A 457 -37.91 -11.06 23.54
CA SER A 457 -37.80 -12.53 23.46
C SER A 457 -38.53 -13.10 22.24
N ASP A 458 -38.16 -14.30 21.79
CA ASP A 458 -38.78 -14.97 20.63
C ASP A 458 -40.32 -15.08 20.76
N MET A 459 -40.82 -15.31 21.98
CA MET A 459 -42.27 -15.40 22.26
C MET A 459 -42.99 -14.05 22.11
N GLU A 460 -42.31 -12.93 22.43
CA GLU A 460 -42.86 -11.59 22.26
C GLU A 460 -42.85 -11.18 20.78
N ILE A 461 -41.79 -11.51 20.04
CA ILE A 461 -41.71 -11.32 18.59
C ILE A 461 -42.82 -12.09 17.88
N LEU A 462 -43.10 -13.32 18.30
CA LEU A 462 -44.13 -14.16 17.70
C LEU A 462 -45.54 -13.58 17.95
N LYS A 463 -45.81 -13.06 19.16
CA LYS A 463 -47.04 -12.32 19.46
C LYS A 463 -47.18 -11.05 18.63
N LEU A 464 -46.10 -10.29 18.48
CA LEU A 464 -46.09 -9.07 17.67
C LEU A 464 -46.39 -9.40 16.19
N ASN A 465 -45.83 -10.50 15.68
CA ASN A 465 -46.05 -10.94 14.31
C ASN A 465 -47.51 -11.38 14.06
N VAL A 466 -48.13 -12.07 15.02
CA VAL A 466 -49.56 -12.41 14.98
C VAL A 466 -50.44 -11.15 14.96
N LEU A 467 -50.13 -10.15 15.78
CA LEU A 467 -50.85 -8.87 15.78
C LEU A 467 -50.70 -8.12 14.46
N ILE A 468 -49.51 -8.10 13.87
CA ILE A 468 -49.26 -7.49 12.56
C ILE A 468 -50.07 -8.22 11.47
N ALA A 469 -50.12 -9.55 11.50
CA ALA A 469 -50.93 -10.34 10.57
C ALA A 469 -52.43 -10.03 10.70
N GLN A 470 -52.95 -9.90 11.93
CA GLN A 470 -54.34 -9.50 12.17
C GLN A 470 -54.66 -8.10 11.66
N ILE A 471 -53.73 -7.14 11.82
CA ILE A 471 -53.86 -5.78 11.28
C ILE A 471 -53.82 -5.80 9.74
N ALA A 472 -52.98 -6.64 9.15
CA ALA A 472 -52.88 -6.78 7.70
C ALA A 472 -54.13 -7.43 7.07
N ASP A 473 -54.78 -8.36 7.76
CA ASP A 473 -56.02 -8.99 7.31
C ASP A 473 -57.25 -8.08 7.47
N SER A 474 -57.32 -7.29 8.55
CA SER A 474 -58.39 -6.30 8.75
C SER A 474 -58.32 -5.12 7.77
N ALA A 475 -57.14 -4.80 7.23
CA ALA A 475 -56.99 -3.81 6.16
C ALA A 475 -57.47 -4.30 4.77
N LYS A 476 -57.74 -5.60 4.59
CA LYS A 476 -58.16 -6.20 3.30
C LYS A 476 -59.67 -6.31 3.10
N THR A 477 -60.51 -5.97 4.09
CA THR A 477 -61.98 -6.06 3.97
C THR A 477 -62.56 -4.75 3.40
N PRO A 478 -63.11 -4.71 2.16
CA PRO A 478 -63.67 -3.48 1.60
C PRO A 478 -65.04 -3.16 2.23
N GLN A 479 -65.29 -1.87 2.46
CA GLN A 479 -66.55 -1.32 2.95
C GLN A 479 -67.76 -1.81 2.13
N LEU A 480 -68.76 -2.36 2.81
CA LEU A 480 -70.09 -2.65 2.27
C LEU A 480 -70.75 -1.34 1.82
N GLN A 481 -71.19 -1.31 0.55
CA GLN A 481 -71.93 -0.21 -0.06
C GLN A 481 -73.28 -0.01 0.64
N GLU A 482 -73.59 1.24 1.01
CA GLU A 482 -74.95 1.65 1.39
C GLU A 482 -75.91 1.55 0.18
N PRO A 483 -77.18 1.20 0.40
CA PRO A 483 -78.12 0.90 -0.67
C PRO A 483 -78.59 2.16 -1.41
N LYS A 484 -78.55 2.13 -2.74
CA LYS A 484 -79.14 3.15 -3.62
C LYS A 484 -80.67 3.16 -3.46
N LEU A 485 -81.21 4.31 -3.07
CA LEU A 485 -82.62 4.64 -3.19
C LEU A 485 -83.02 4.67 -4.67
N LEU A 486 -84.09 3.95 -4.99
CA LEU A 486 -84.79 3.96 -6.28
C LEU A 486 -85.61 5.26 -6.39
N GLU A 487 -85.19 6.18 -7.26
CA GLU A 487 -86.10 7.20 -7.79
C GLU A 487 -86.71 6.68 -9.10
N THR A 488 -88.03 6.57 -9.06
CA THR A 488 -88.93 6.32 -10.16
C THR A 488 -89.15 7.64 -10.91
N VAL A 489 -88.84 7.68 -12.22
CA VAL A 489 -89.43 8.66 -13.14
C VAL A 489 -89.77 7.96 -14.46
N VAL A 490 -90.97 8.27 -14.91
CA VAL A 490 -91.79 7.73 -16.00
C VAL A 490 -91.36 8.30 -17.36
N ASN A 491 -91.66 7.54 -18.42
CA ASN A 491 -91.93 7.89 -19.85
C ASN A 491 -91.12 6.93 -20.76
N GLU A 492 -91.67 6.16 -21.70
CA GLU A 492 -92.98 6.04 -22.38
C GLU A 492 -93.26 4.56 -22.68
#